data_AF-A0A9W6KW24-F1
#
_entry.id   AF-A0A9W6KW24-F1
#
_cell.length_a   1.000
_cell.length_b   1.000
_cell.length_c   1.000
_cell.angle_alpha   90.00
_cell.angle_beta   90.00
_cell.angle_gamma   90.00
#
_symmetry.space_group_name_H-M   'P 1'
#
loop_
_entity.id
_entity.type
_entity.pdbx_description
1 polymer ?
#
loop_
_entity_poly.entity_id
_entity_poly.type
_entity_poly.pdbx_seq_one_letter_code
_entity_poly.pdbx_strand_id
1 'polypeptide(L)'
;MAYHEGPYAGAKRMVREGRIDELRGRADAGDTVAARVLARWLNHTDRTGELLARMAAGDVDARWGYSDWLVRRKRSAEAVEVLRPPAEAGDVSAQRRRARLLAGLGRVPEAMMQLEHAPANSHRVESWLRSQGLWGPRRLEVDTNALDASLAFLDHGLYLARAQDCVS
;
A
#
# COMPACT_ATOMS: atom_id res chain seq x y z
N MET A 1 17.78 35.27 15.82
CA MET A 1 17.79 33.95 15.17
C MET A 1 16.37 33.59 14.81
N ALA A 2 15.97 33.78 13.55
CA ALA A 2 14.62 33.41 13.11
C ALA A 2 14.57 31.88 12.97
N TYR A 3 13.78 31.21 13.81
CA TYR A 3 13.40 29.83 13.55
C TYR A 3 12.70 29.83 12.20
N HIS A 4 13.34 29.27 11.17
CA HIS A 4 12.64 28.95 9.94
C HIS A 4 11.54 27.96 10.33
N GLU A 5 10.32 28.50 10.45
CA GLU A 5 9.10 27.73 10.53
C GLU A 5 9.14 26.74 9.36
N GLY A 6 9.40 25.47 9.66
CA GLY A 6 9.46 24.42 8.63
C GLY A 6 8.18 24.43 7.80
N PRO A 7 8.15 23.85 6.60
CA PRO A 7 7.06 24.02 5.63
C PRO A 7 5.66 23.68 6.19
N TYR A 8 5.59 22.90 7.27
CA TYR A 8 4.37 22.50 7.97
C TYR A 8 3.88 23.46 9.05
N ALA A 9 4.69 24.41 9.51
CA ALA A 9 4.41 25.22 10.69
C ALA A 9 3.18 26.11 10.49
N GLY A 10 3.06 26.76 9.33
CA GLY A 10 1.87 27.53 8.96
C GLY A 10 0.60 26.69 8.95
N ALA A 11 0.61 25.56 8.25
CA ALA A 11 -0.55 24.66 8.17
C ALA A 11 -0.92 24.04 9.53
N LYS A 12 0.07 23.66 10.36
CA LYS A 12 -0.18 23.16 11.73
C LYS A 12 -0.75 24.23 12.64
N ARG A 13 -0.32 25.48 12.48
CA ARG A 13 -0.86 26.63 13.22
C ARG A 13 -2.32 26.87 12.87
N MET A 14 -2.69 26.82 11.59
CA MET A 14 -4.10 26.89 11.17
C MET A 14 -4.98 25.85 11.85
N VAL A 15 -4.49 24.60 11.99
CA VAL A 15 -5.21 23.56 12.75
C VAL A 15 -5.41 23.94 14.22
N ARG A 16 -4.37 24.47 14.88
CA ARG A 16 -4.45 24.89 16.30
C ARG A 16 -5.40 26.08 16.48
N GLU A 17 -5.45 26.97 15.50
CA GLU A 17 -6.34 28.14 15.46
C GLU A 17 -7.77 27.79 15.02
N GLY A 18 -8.06 26.54 14.68
CA GLY A 18 -9.38 26.11 14.19
C GLY A 18 -9.71 26.56 12.77
N ARG A 19 -8.74 27.08 12.01
CA ARG A 19 -8.87 27.57 10.62
C ARG A 19 -8.84 26.41 9.62
N ILE A 20 -9.71 25.43 9.81
CA ILE A 20 -9.75 24.21 8.98
C ILE A 20 -10.28 24.53 7.57
N ASP A 21 -11.22 25.45 7.42
CA ASP A 21 -11.76 25.81 6.11
C ASP A 21 -10.74 26.48 5.20
N GLU A 22 -9.86 27.31 5.77
CA GLU A 22 -8.74 27.88 5.02
C GLU A 22 -7.71 26.81 4.65
N LEU A 23 -7.46 25.86 5.56
CA LEU A 23 -6.61 24.71 5.28
C LEU A 23 -7.19 23.83 4.15
N ARG A 24 -8.51 23.63 4.12
CA ARG A 24 -9.23 22.97 3.03
C ARG A 24 -9.04 23.73 1.72
N GLY A 25 -9.32 25.03 1.71
CA GLY A 25 -9.15 25.85 0.51
C GLY A 25 -7.73 25.80 -0.06
N ARG A 26 -6.71 25.81 0.80
CA ARG A 26 -5.31 25.62 0.37
C ARG A 26 -5.05 24.23 -0.19
N ALA A 27 -5.54 23.18 0.48
CA ALA A 27 -5.41 21.80 0.00
C ALA A 27 -6.09 21.63 -1.37
N ASP A 28 -7.28 22.20 -1.53
CA ASP A 28 -8.07 22.15 -2.77
C ASP A 28 -7.41 22.97 -3.90
N ALA A 29 -6.63 24.00 -3.55
CA ALA A 29 -5.77 24.75 -4.47
C ALA A 29 -4.45 24.03 -4.81
N GLY A 30 -4.24 22.79 -4.32
CA GLY A 30 -3.06 21.98 -4.62
C GLY A 30 -1.88 22.17 -3.66
N ASP A 31 -2.05 22.85 -2.53
CA ASP A 31 -1.02 22.93 -1.50
C ASP A 31 -0.85 21.57 -0.81
N THR A 32 0.19 20.84 -1.23
CA THR A 32 0.53 19.51 -0.70
C THR A 32 0.83 19.50 0.80
N VAL A 33 1.30 20.61 1.38
CA VAL A 33 1.53 20.70 2.82
C VAL A 33 0.19 20.85 3.54
N ALA A 34 -0.70 21.68 3.01
CA ALA A 34 -2.05 21.82 3.54
C ALA A 34 -2.83 20.50 3.44
N ALA A 35 -2.81 19.83 2.28
CA ALA A 35 -3.45 18.52 2.08
C ALA A 35 -2.94 17.47 3.08
N ARG A 36 -1.62 17.38 3.28
CA ARG A 36 -1.03 16.48 4.28
C ARG A 36 -1.45 16.77 5.71
N VAL A 37 -1.44 18.05 6.11
CA VAL A 37 -1.82 18.43 7.48
C VAL A 37 -3.31 18.21 7.68
N LEU A 38 -4.14 18.52 6.68
CA LEU A 38 -5.56 18.27 6.70
C LEU A 38 -5.87 16.78 6.82
N ALA A 39 -5.28 15.92 5.99
CA ALA A 39 -5.50 14.48 6.04
C ALA A 39 -5.14 13.88 7.42
N ARG A 40 -4.05 14.35 8.04
CA ARG A 40 -3.67 13.94 9.40
C ARG A 40 -4.69 14.39 10.45
N TRP A 41 -5.16 15.63 10.34
CA TRP A 41 -6.18 16.18 11.24
C TRP A 41 -7.50 15.42 11.10
N LEU A 42 -7.94 15.14 9.87
CA LEU A 42 -9.16 14.36 9.59
C LEU A 42 -9.07 12.95 10.16
N ASN A 43 -7.92 12.27 10.01
CA ASN A 43 -7.68 10.97 10.62
C ASN A 43 -7.76 11.03 12.16
N HIS A 44 -7.09 12.00 12.78
CA HIS A 44 -7.11 12.15 14.24
C HIS A 44 -8.48 12.50 14.80
N THR A 45 -9.31 13.19 14.02
CA THR A 45 -10.67 13.62 14.41
C THR A 45 -11.76 12.66 13.92
N ASP A 46 -11.38 11.48 13.41
CA ASP A 46 -12.29 10.45 12.88
C ASP A 46 -13.27 10.98 11.80
N ARG A 47 -12.84 12.00 11.04
CA ARG A 47 -13.60 12.58 9.90
C ARG A 47 -13.38 11.76 8.62
N THR A 48 -13.69 10.47 8.69
CA THR A 48 -13.44 9.52 7.59
C THR A 48 -14.26 9.80 6.33
N GLY A 49 -15.48 10.32 6.47
CA GLY A 49 -16.30 10.68 5.31
C GLY A 49 -15.62 11.70 4.40
N GLU A 50 -14.95 12.70 4.99
CA GLU A 50 -14.19 13.69 4.22
C GLU A 50 -12.92 13.09 3.62
N LEU A 51 -12.21 12.23 4.34
CA LEU A 51 -11.05 11.50 3.79
C LEU A 51 -11.43 10.67 2.57
N LEU A 52 -12.57 9.97 2.62
CA LEU A 52 -13.07 9.16 1.51
C LEU A 52 -13.44 10.02 0.30
N ALA A 53 -14.16 11.13 0.52
CA ALA A 53 -14.53 12.06 -0.54
C ALA A 53 -13.29 12.65 -1.24
N ARG A 54 -12.29 13.10 -0.46
CA ARG A 54 -11.03 13.64 -0.99
C ARG A 54 -10.22 12.57 -1.72
N MET A 55 -10.14 11.36 -1.17
CA MET A 55 -9.49 10.22 -1.82
C MET A 55 -10.14 9.87 -3.16
N ALA A 56 -11.47 9.90 -3.24
CA ALA A 56 -12.22 9.67 -4.48
C ALA A 56 -11.96 10.78 -5.51
N ALA A 57 -11.70 12.01 -5.06
CA ALA A 57 -11.26 13.12 -5.90
C ALA A 57 -9.78 13.06 -6.30
N GLY A 58 -9.03 12.02 -5.88
CA GLY A 58 -7.63 11.82 -6.24
C GLY A 58 -6.61 12.37 -5.26
N ASP A 59 -7.02 12.90 -4.10
CA ASP A 59 -6.10 13.38 -3.06
C ASP A 59 -5.29 12.22 -2.47
N VAL A 60 -4.00 12.22 -2.76
CA VAL A 60 -3.05 11.20 -2.30
C VAL A 60 -2.86 11.28 -0.80
N ASP A 61 -2.75 12.48 -0.21
CA ASP A 61 -2.58 12.64 1.24
C ASP A 61 -3.84 12.17 1.99
N ALA A 62 -5.04 12.37 1.44
CA ALA A 62 -6.27 11.80 1.99
C ALA A 62 -6.29 10.26 1.98
N ARG A 63 -5.80 9.63 0.91
CA ARG A 63 -5.61 8.16 0.86
C ARG A 63 -4.69 7.68 1.97
N TRP A 64 -3.57 8.37 2.21
CA TRP A 64 -2.66 8.07 3.30
C TRP A 64 -3.33 8.22 4.67
N GLY A 65 -4.08 9.31 4.87
CA GLY A 65 -4.85 9.55 6.09
C GLY A 65 -5.87 8.44 6.37
N TYR A 66 -6.59 7.98 5.34
CA TYR A 66 -7.56 6.89 5.46
C TYR A 66 -6.91 5.54 5.73
N SER A 67 -5.81 5.22 5.04
CA SER A 67 -5.03 4.00 5.31
C SER A 67 -4.52 3.94 6.76
N ASP A 68 -3.98 5.05 7.27
CA ASP A 68 -3.52 5.14 8.65
C ASP A 68 -4.67 5.03 9.66
N TRP A 69 -5.84 5.59 9.34
CA TRP A 69 -7.05 5.44 10.13
C TRP A 69 -7.48 3.97 10.25
N LEU A 70 -7.49 3.22 9.15
CA LEU A 70 -7.80 1.79 9.13
C LEU A 70 -6.83 0.98 10.01
N VAL A 71 -5.53 1.26 9.91
CA VAL A 71 -4.50 0.60 10.73
C VAL A 71 -4.72 0.87 12.23
N ARG A 72 -5.06 2.11 12.62
CA ARG A 72 -5.38 2.45 14.01
C ARG A 72 -6.58 1.65 14.54
N ARG A 73 -7.55 1.36 13.67
CA ARG A 73 -8.73 0.52 13.99
C ARG A 73 -8.47 -0.98 13.82
N LYS A 74 -7.22 -1.42 13.69
CA LYS A 74 -6.82 -2.82 13.47
C LYS A 74 -7.38 -3.44 12.18
N ARG A 75 -7.82 -2.62 11.23
CA ARG A 75 -8.33 -3.01 9.92
C ARG A 75 -7.22 -2.99 8.87
N SER A 76 -6.07 -3.59 9.20
CA SER A 76 -4.87 -3.55 8.35
C SER A 76 -5.08 -4.23 7.00
N ALA A 77 -5.97 -5.23 6.91
CA ALA A 77 -6.31 -5.89 5.64
C ALA A 77 -6.97 -4.92 4.66
N GLU A 78 -7.85 -4.05 5.13
CA GLU A 78 -8.48 -3.04 4.27
C GLU A 78 -7.49 -1.93 3.89
N ALA A 79 -6.56 -1.58 4.80
CA ALA A 79 -5.50 -0.63 4.51
C ALA A 79 -4.56 -1.12 3.39
N VAL A 80 -4.35 -2.44 3.28
CA VAL A 80 -3.63 -3.08 2.18
C VAL A 80 -4.35 -2.87 0.85
N GLU A 81 -5.67 -3.02 0.81
CA GLU A 81 -6.46 -2.84 -0.41
C GLU A 81 -6.53 -1.37 -0.85
N VAL A 82 -6.66 -0.44 0.09
CA VAL A 82 -6.62 1.01 -0.20
C VAL A 82 -5.31 1.42 -0.88
N LEU A 83 -4.19 0.78 -0.53
CA LEU A 83 -2.86 1.09 -1.06
C LEU A 83 -2.49 0.24 -2.29
N ARG A 84 -3.31 -0.74 -2.68
CA ARG A 84 -3.03 -1.61 -3.82
C ARG A 84 -2.96 -0.82 -5.13
N PRO A 85 -3.98 -0.01 -5.52
CA PRO A 85 -3.93 0.71 -6.80
C PRO A 85 -2.69 1.62 -6.97
N PRO A 86 -2.30 2.48 -6.01
CA PRO A 86 -1.09 3.28 -6.18
C PRO A 86 0.18 2.42 -6.17
N ALA A 87 0.21 1.31 -5.42
CA ALA A 87 1.36 0.41 -5.43
C ALA A 87 1.56 -0.28 -6.79
N GLU A 88 0.46 -0.72 -7.41
CA GLU A 88 0.45 -1.29 -8.76
C GLU A 88 0.80 -0.25 -9.84
N ALA A 89 0.41 1.01 -9.63
CA ALA A 89 0.80 2.13 -10.49
C ALA A 89 2.28 2.58 -10.31
N GLY A 90 3.05 1.92 -9.45
CA GLY A 90 4.47 2.21 -9.25
C GLY A 90 4.80 3.23 -8.16
N ASP A 91 3.83 3.65 -7.33
CA ASP A 91 4.11 4.50 -6.16
C ASP A 91 4.93 3.70 -5.13
N VAL A 92 6.22 4.00 -5.07
CA VAL A 92 7.20 3.38 -4.17
C VAL A 92 6.79 3.51 -2.68
N SER A 93 6.19 4.63 -2.29
CA SER A 93 5.76 4.82 -0.91
C SER A 93 4.60 3.88 -0.60
N ALA A 94 3.62 3.80 -1.50
CA ALA A 94 2.48 2.90 -1.38
C ALA A 94 2.93 1.43 -1.36
N GLN A 95 3.85 1.03 -2.26
CA GLN A 95 4.45 -0.31 -2.28
C GLN A 95 5.07 -0.64 -0.92
N ARG A 96 5.96 0.23 -0.42
CA ARG A 96 6.63 0.01 0.88
C ARG A 96 5.66 -0.06 2.05
N ARG A 97 4.61 0.78 2.06
CA ARG A 97 3.59 0.74 3.12
C ARG A 97 2.78 -0.54 3.05
N ARG A 98 2.30 -0.93 1.86
CA ARG A 98 1.51 -2.14 1.64
C ARG A 98 2.29 -3.40 2.02
N ALA A 99 3.57 -3.50 1.64
CA ALA A 99 4.42 -4.63 2.00
C ALA A 99 4.60 -4.79 3.53
N ARG A 100 4.78 -3.67 4.26
CA ARG A 100 4.85 -3.71 5.73
C ARG A 100 3.54 -4.16 6.36
N LEU A 101 2.39 -3.72 5.82
CA LEU A 101 1.07 -4.14 6.31
C LEU A 101 0.81 -5.62 6.04
N LEU A 102 1.15 -6.11 4.83
CA LEU A 102 1.08 -7.53 4.47
C LEU A 102 1.93 -8.40 5.40
N ALA A 103 3.19 -8.01 5.63
CA ALA A 103 4.07 -8.73 6.56
C ALA A 103 3.52 -8.73 7.99
N GLY A 104 2.97 -7.61 8.46
CA GLY A 104 2.32 -7.53 9.78
C GLY A 104 1.04 -8.38 9.90
N LEU A 105 0.42 -8.75 8.78
CA LEU A 105 -0.72 -9.69 8.70
C LEU A 105 -0.27 -11.15 8.51
N GLY A 106 1.04 -11.43 8.47
CA GLY A 106 1.57 -12.77 8.16
C GLY A 106 1.53 -13.13 6.67
N ARG A 107 1.07 -12.24 5.80
CA ARG A 107 1.03 -12.42 4.32
C ARG A 107 2.40 -12.11 3.71
N VAL A 108 3.44 -12.75 4.23
CA VAL A 108 4.85 -12.52 3.86
C VAL A 108 5.13 -12.84 2.39
N PRO A 109 4.62 -13.94 1.79
CA PRO A 109 4.84 -14.23 0.37
C PRO A 109 4.35 -13.09 -0.55
N GLU A 110 3.17 -12.53 -0.26
CA GLU A 110 2.61 -11.42 -1.03
C GLU A 110 3.41 -10.12 -0.84
N ALA A 111 3.91 -9.88 0.38
CA ALA A 111 4.80 -8.75 0.64
C ALA A 111 6.11 -8.85 -0.17
N MET A 112 6.67 -10.05 -0.30
CA MET A 112 7.88 -10.31 -1.10
C MET A 112 7.61 -10.13 -2.59
N MET A 113 6.57 -10.80 -3.12
CA MET A 113 6.21 -10.72 -4.54
C MET A 113 6.03 -9.27 -5.00
N GLN A 114 5.36 -8.44 -4.19
CA GLN A 114 5.20 -7.03 -4.53
C GLN A 114 6.53 -6.25 -4.54
N LEU A 115 7.46 -6.57 -3.63
CA LEU A 115 8.76 -5.88 -3.55
C LEU A 115 9.72 -6.34 -4.66
N GLU A 116 9.63 -7.58 -5.13
CA GLU A 116 10.40 -8.07 -6.28
C GLU A 116 10.04 -7.32 -7.57
N HIS A 117 8.78 -6.93 -7.72
CA HIS A 117 8.31 -6.12 -8.84
C HIS A 117 8.49 -4.61 -8.62
N ALA A 118 9.00 -4.20 -7.45
CA ALA A 118 9.25 -2.80 -7.11
C ALA A 118 10.69 -2.38 -7.51
N PRO A 119 10.93 -1.10 -7.84
CA PRO A 119 12.26 -0.63 -8.17
C PRO A 119 13.25 -0.77 -6.98
N ALA A 120 14.55 -0.66 -7.25
CA ALA A 120 15.68 -0.91 -6.34
C ALA A 120 15.72 -0.10 -5.02
N ASN A 121 14.68 0.64 -4.65
CA ASN A 121 14.57 1.39 -3.39
C ASN A 121 13.74 0.67 -2.31
N SER A 122 13.31 -0.57 -2.57
CA SER A 122 12.68 -1.49 -1.61
C SER A 122 13.59 -1.99 -0.50
N HIS A 123 14.91 -1.82 -0.63
CA HIS A 123 15.95 -2.40 0.24
C HIS A 123 15.77 -2.17 1.75
N ARG A 124 15.09 -1.10 2.19
CA ARG A 124 14.77 -0.92 3.63
C ARG A 124 13.73 -1.91 4.14
N VAL A 125 12.75 -2.28 3.33
CA VAL A 125 11.73 -3.28 3.69
C VAL A 125 12.31 -4.67 3.55
N GLU A 126 13.10 -4.91 2.49
CA GLU A 126 13.84 -6.17 2.32
C GLU A 126 14.81 -6.40 3.48
N SER A 127 15.61 -5.41 3.86
CA SER A 127 16.53 -5.47 5.01
C SER A 127 15.80 -5.72 6.32
N TRP A 128 14.62 -5.11 6.51
CA TRP A 128 13.77 -5.39 7.66
C TRP A 128 13.22 -6.82 7.63
N LEU A 129 12.69 -7.29 6.49
CA LEU A 129 12.23 -8.68 6.36
C LEU A 129 13.39 -9.67 6.59
N ARG A 130 14.60 -9.36 6.10
CA ARG A 130 15.82 -10.15 6.36
C ARG A 130 16.15 -10.20 7.85
N SER A 131 16.07 -9.06 8.55
CA SER A 131 16.34 -9.04 10.00
C SER A 131 15.30 -9.80 10.82
N GLN A 132 14.08 -9.97 10.29
CA GLN A 132 13.04 -10.81 10.89
C GLN A 132 13.13 -12.28 10.43
N GLY A 133 14.09 -12.67 9.58
CA GLY A 133 14.18 -14.02 9.01
C GLY A 133 13.10 -14.34 7.97
N LEU A 134 12.40 -13.32 7.46
CA LEU A 134 11.26 -13.42 6.54
C LEU A 134 11.64 -13.22 5.07
N TRP A 135 12.93 -12.95 4.76
CA TRP A 135 13.40 -12.65 3.41
C TRP A 135 14.63 -13.48 3.03
N GLY A 136 14.51 -14.22 1.93
CA GLY A 136 15.52 -15.12 1.38
C GLY A 136 14.86 -16.17 0.50
N PRO A 137 15.64 -17.00 -0.22
CA PRO A 137 15.09 -18.05 -1.08
C PRO A 137 14.51 -19.20 -0.25
N ARG A 138 13.40 -18.95 0.45
CA ARG A 138 12.38 -19.99 0.65
C ARG A 138 11.66 -20.08 -0.68
N ARG A 139 12.23 -20.89 -1.58
CA ARG A 139 11.50 -21.43 -2.72
C ARG A 139 10.15 -21.86 -2.18
N LEU A 140 9.10 -21.28 -2.73
CA LEU A 140 7.72 -21.58 -2.40
C LEU A 140 7.57 -23.10 -2.27
N GLU A 141 7.56 -23.62 -1.03
CA GLU A 141 6.64 -24.70 -0.72
C GLU A 141 5.28 -24.01 -0.75
N VAL A 142 4.79 -23.79 -1.97
CA VAL A 142 3.35 -23.82 -2.20
C VAL A 142 2.97 -25.18 -1.65
N ASP A 143 2.23 -25.20 -0.54
CA ASP A 143 1.49 -26.39 -0.13
C ASP A 143 0.55 -26.72 -1.30
N THR A 144 1.05 -27.51 -2.25
CA THR A 144 0.27 -28.07 -3.35
C THR A 144 -0.79 -29.04 -2.83
N ASN A 145 -0.73 -29.39 -1.55
CA ASN A 145 -1.73 -30.21 -0.86
C ASN A 145 -3.09 -29.53 -0.59
N ALA A 146 -3.28 -28.25 -0.95
CA ALA A 146 -4.59 -27.60 -0.88
C ALA A 146 -5.28 -27.41 -2.25
N LEU A 147 -4.63 -27.78 -3.37
CA LEU A 147 -5.20 -27.61 -4.73
C LEU A 147 -5.57 -28.92 -5.45
N ASP A 148 -5.36 -30.08 -4.83
CA ASP A 148 -5.65 -31.38 -5.48
C ASP A 148 -7.10 -31.87 -5.32
N ALA A 149 -8.00 -31.03 -4.76
CA ALA A 149 -9.40 -31.40 -4.54
C ALA A 149 -10.40 -30.72 -5.50
N SER A 150 -9.96 -29.99 -6.53
CA SER A 150 -10.90 -29.28 -7.42
C SER A 150 -10.56 -29.26 -8.90
N LEU A 151 -9.50 -29.95 -9.36
CA LEU A 151 -9.16 -30.06 -10.79
C LEU A 151 -9.42 -31.46 -11.40
N ALA A 152 -10.22 -32.30 -10.73
CA ALA A 152 -10.68 -33.58 -11.28
C ALA A 152 -11.92 -33.46 -12.20
N PHE A 153 -12.40 -32.26 -12.52
CA PHE A 153 -13.50 -32.07 -13.47
C PHE A 153 -13.19 -30.92 -14.42
N LEU A 154 -12.51 -31.24 -15.52
CA LEU A 154 -12.84 -30.84 -16.90
C LEU A 154 -11.64 -31.15 -17.80
N ASP A 155 -11.47 -32.45 -18.09
CA ASP A 155 -10.89 -32.87 -19.36
C ASP A 155 -11.95 -32.64 -20.44
N HIS A 156 -11.71 -31.71 -21.37
CA HIS A 156 -12.18 -31.87 -22.74
C HIS A 156 -11.42 -30.99 -23.73
N GLY A 157 -10.39 -31.58 -24.36
CA GLY A 157 -10.17 -31.47 -25.81
C GLY A 157 -9.20 -30.41 -26.34
N LEU A 158 -8.29 -30.92 -27.20
CA LEU A 158 -7.39 -30.23 -28.14
C LEU A 158 -6.08 -29.72 -27.51
N TYR A 159 -4.91 -30.33 -27.72
CA TYR A 159 -4.32 -30.71 -29.01
C TYR A 159 -3.27 -31.82 -28.81
N LEU A 160 -3.46 -32.95 -29.50
CA LEU A 160 -2.42 -33.96 -29.72
C LEU A 160 -1.58 -33.63 -30.95
N ALA A 161 -0.39 -34.23 -30.97
CA ALA A 161 0.54 -34.44 -32.09
C ALA A 161 1.52 -33.27 -32.36
N ARG A 162 2.84 -33.48 -32.40
CA ARG A 162 3.57 -34.68 -32.85
C ARG A 162 5.00 -34.67 -32.31
N ALA A 163 5.39 -35.74 -31.63
CA ALA A 163 6.78 -36.15 -31.49
C ALA A 163 7.10 -37.18 -32.59
N GLN A 164 8.41 -37.34 -32.85
CA GLN A 164 9.09 -38.37 -33.66
C GLN A 164 9.31 -38.06 -35.15
N ASP A 165 10.59 -37.80 -35.46
CA ASP A 165 11.50 -38.70 -36.19
C ASP A 165 12.94 -38.29 -35.78
N CYS A 166 13.97 -39.10 -35.62
CA CYS A 166 14.18 -40.54 -35.47
C CYS A 166 15.62 -40.69 -34.91
N VAL A 167 15.85 -41.70 -34.07
CA VAL A 167 17.20 -42.15 -33.66
C VAL A 167 17.82 -42.98 -34.78
N SER A 168 19.07 -42.70 -35.13
CA SER A 168 20.19 -43.66 -35.30
C SER A 168 21.50 -42.91 -35.50
#